data_AF-S3LCZ6-F1
#
_entry.id   AF-S3LCZ6-F1
#
_cell.length_a   1.000
_cell.length_b   1.000
_cell.length_c   1.000
_cell.angle_alpha   90.00
_cell.angle_beta   90.00
_cell.angle_gamma   90.00
#
_symmetry.space_group_name_H-M   'P 1'
#
loop_
_entity.id
_entity.type
_entity.pdbx_description
1 polymer ?
#
loop_
_entity_poly.entity_id
_entity_poly.type
_entity_poly.pdbx_seq_one_letter_code
_entity_poly.pdbx_strand_id
1 'polypeptide(L)'
;MAEEKTEASAAFLRTRADHAIEILEDYAEAIAQITKENGKCRVMDLARYFGVSHVSVIQVLQRLKANHFIESGTHKPICLTEEGRKLARECANRHGIVLQFLLKIGVSENTAMLDSEGLEHHISAETLECMKNFIAVQ
;
A
#
# COMPACT_ATOMS: atom_id res chain seq x y z
N MET A 1 -4.16 -35.58 -13.06
CA MET A 1 -4.73 -35.73 -11.71
C MET A 1 -4.77 -34.34 -11.10
N ALA A 2 -5.96 -33.76 -10.93
CA ALA A 2 -6.09 -32.47 -10.27
C ALA A 2 -5.91 -32.69 -8.77
N GLU A 3 -4.87 -32.10 -8.18
CA GLU A 3 -4.72 -32.09 -6.72
C GLU A 3 -5.90 -31.33 -6.11
N GLU A 4 -6.69 -32.06 -5.33
CA GLU A 4 -7.82 -31.54 -4.58
C GLU A 4 -7.26 -30.63 -3.47
N LYS A 5 -7.33 -29.30 -3.68
CA LYS A 5 -6.85 -28.33 -2.69
C LYS A 5 -7.73 -28.40 -1.45
N THR A 6 -7.13 -28.77 -0.32
CA THR A 6 -7.78 -28.77 1.00
C THR A 6 -8.23 -27.36 1.39
N GLU A 7 -9.29 -27.25 2.19
CA GLU A 7 -9.82 -25.96 2.68
C GLU A 7 -8.77 -25.11 3.39
N ALA A 8 -7.87 -25.75 4.17
CA ALA A 8 -6.71 -25.09 4.77
C ALA A 8 -5.74 -24.50 3.73
N SER A 9 -5.49 -25.22 2.63
CA SER A 9 -4.64 -24.74 1.53
C SER A 9 -5.25 -23.51 0.85
N ALA A 10 -6.57 -23.49 0.68
CA ALA A 10 -7.28 -22.34 0.13
C ALA A 10 -7.17 -21.09 1.04
N ALA A 11 -7.30 -21.26 2.36
CA ALA A 11 -7.13 -20.16 3.31
C ALA A 11 -5.71 -19.56 3.27
N PHE A 12 -4.67 -20.40 3.28
CA PHE A 12 -3.28 -19.91 3.18
C PHE A 12 -2.98 -19.22 1.85
N LEU A 13 -3.56 -19.70 0.74
CA LEU A 13 -3.41 -19.05 -0.57
C LEU A 13 -4.04 -17.67 -0.58
N ARG A 14 -5.22 -17.51 0.03
CA ARG A 14 -5.89 -16.22 0.15
C ARG A 14 -5.08 -15.23 0.97
N THR A 15 -4.68 -15.58 2.19
CA THR A 15 -3.88 -14.69 3.04
C THR A 15 -2.59 -14.23 2.37
N ARG A 16 -1.92 -15.13 1.62
CA ARG A 16 -0.71 -14.78 0.86
C ARG A 16 -0.99 -13.84 -0.32
N ALA A 17 -2.14 -13.99 -0.97
CA ALA A 17 -2.54 -13.11 -2.06
C ALA A 17 -2.89 -11.72 -1.53
N ASP A 18 -3.67 -11.65 -0.45
CA ASP A 18 -4.05 -10.41 0.22
C ASP A 18 -2.78 -9.65 0.65
N HIS A 19 -1.86 -10.32 1.37
CA HIS A 19 -0.59 -9.71 1.78
C HIS A 19 0.32 -9.29 0.61
N ALA A 20 0.26 -10.01 -0.52
CA ALA A 20 1.02 -9.61 -1.70
C ALA A 20 0.43 -8.35 -2.35
N ILE A 21 -0.88 -8.12 -2.26
CA ILE A 21 -1.55 -6.92 -2.74
C ILE A 21 -1.19 -5.73 -1.86
N GLU A 22 -1.28 -5.88 -0.53
CA GLU A 22 -0.89 -4.87 0.47
C GLU A 22 0.51 -4.31 0.19
N ILE A 23 1.49 -5.19 -0.01
CA ILE A 23 2.87 -4.79 -0.33
C ILE A 23 2.95 -3.97 -1.64
N LEU A 24 2.14 -4.27 -2.65
CA LEU A 24 2.14 -3.51 -3.90
C LEU A 24 1.51 -2.13 -3.71
N GLU A 25 0.44 -2.06 -2.93
CA GLU A 25 -0.24 -0.82 -2.52
C GLU A 25 0.73 0.11 -1.79
N ASP A 26 1.40 -0.39 -0.74
CA ASP A 26 2.39 0.37 0.05
C ASP A 26 3.49 0.93 -0.84
N TYR A 27 4.04 0.10 -1.74
CA TYR A 27 5.10 0.55 -2.63
C TYR A 27 4.60 1.58 -3.64
N ALA A 28 3.39 1.44 -4.16
CA ALA A 28 2.83 2.43 -5.09
C ALA A 28 2.66 3.79 -4.39
N GLU A 29 2.14 3.78 -3.17
CA GLU A 29 2.00 4.98 -2.33
C GLU A 29 3.36 5.61 -2.02
N ALA A 30 4.33 4.84 -1.54
CA ALA A 30 5.67 5.32 -1.24
C ALA A 30 6.37 5.90 -2.48
N ILE A 31 6.21 5.28 -3.66
CA ILE A 31 6.74 5.83 -4.92
C ILE A 31 6.12 7.20 -5.22
N ALA A 32 4.79 7.34 -5.08
CA ALA A 32 4.11 8.60 -5.31
C ALA A 32 4.59 9.69 -4.33
N GLN A 33 4.68 9.37 -3.04
CA GLN A 33 5.09 10.29 -1.99
C GLN A 33 6.55 10.75 -2.18
N ILE A 34 7.49 9.81 -2.31
CA ILE A 34 8.91 10.13 -2.52
C ILE A 34 9.11 10.95 -3.81
N THR A 35 8.37 10.63 -4.87
CA THR A 35 8.45 11.39 -6.13
C THR A 35 7.92 12.80 -5.97
N LYS A 36 6.84 12.99 -5.21
CA LYS A 36 6.27 14.30 -4.91
C LYS A 36 7.23 15.17 -4.09
N GLU A 37 7.93 14.58 -3.12
CA GLU A 37 8.88 15.29 -2.24
C GLU A 37 10.22 15.59 -2.92
N ASN A 38 10.79 14.60 -3.62
CA ASN A 38 12.17 14.65 -4.11
C ASN A 38 12.27 14.81 -5.64
N GLY A 39 11.13 14.87 -6.34
CA GLY A 39 11.03 14.92 -7.80
C GLY A 39 11.32 13.59 -8.52
N LYS A 40 11.86 12.58 -7.82
CA LYS A 40 12.18 11.26 -8.38
C LYS A 40 12.26 10.21 -7.26
N CYS A 41 11.87 8.97 -7.58
CA CYS A 41 12.04 7.83 -6.69
C CYS A 41 13.08 6.84 -7.25
N ARG A 42 13.97 6.33 -6.40
CA ARG A 42 14.96 5.30 -6.73
C ARG A 42 14.88 4.14 -5.74
N VAL A 43 15.47 3.01 -6.12
CA VAL A 43 15.55 1.80 -5.29
C VAL A 43 16.11 2.07 -3.89
N MET A 44 17.13 2.92 -3.77
CA MET A 44 17.71 3.29 -2.46
C MET A 44 16.73 4.06 -1.57
N ASP A 45 15.88 4.88 -2.17
CA ASP A 45 14.90 5.68 -1.42
C ASP A 45 13.85 4.75 -0.81
N LEU A 46 13.35 3.78 -1.60
CA LEU A 46 12.42 2.76 -1.11
C LEU A 46 13.06 1.81 -0.08
N ALA A 47 14.31 1.39 -0.30
CA ALA A 47 15.01 0.53 0.64
C ALA A 47 15.16 1.22 2.02
N ARG A 48 15.47 2.52 2.01
CA ARG A 48 15.53 3.33 3.24
C ARG A 48 14.14 3.53 3.85
N TYR A 49 13.14 3.85 3.03
CA TYR A 49 11.76 4.09 3.47
C TYR A 49 11.19 2.89 4.22
N PHE A 50 11.30 1.70 3.62
CA PHE A 50 10.77 0.46 4.20
C PHE A 50 11.73 -0.24 5.16
N GLY A 51 12.98 0.22 5.31
CA GLY A 51 13.99 -0.44 6.14
C GLY A 51 14.35 -1.85 5.64
N VAL A 52 14.26 -2.11 4.34
CA VAL A 52 14.50 -3.44 3.73
C VAL A 52 15.72 -3.45 2.80
N SER A 53 16.15 -4.65 2.39
CA SER A 53 17.26 -4.80 1.45
C SER A 53 16.92 -4.29 0.05
N HIS A 54 17.94 -3.87 -0.70
CA HIS A 54 17.82 -3.58 -2.13
C HIS A 54 17.19 -4.72 -2.93
N VAL A 55 17.54 -5.97 -2.61
CA VAL A 55 17.03 -7.15 -3.33
C VAL A 55 15.52 -7.30 -3.10
N SER A 56 15.05 -7.06 -1.87
CA SER A 56 13.63 -7.08 -1.53
C SER A 56 12.85 -6.03 -2.34
N VAL A 57 13.37 -4.80 -2.42
CA VAL A 57 12.78 -3.74 -3.25
C VAL A 57 12.68 -4.15 -4.71
N ILE A 58 13.76 -4.71 -5.27
CA ILE A 58 13.77 -5.16 -6.68
C ILE A 58 12.71 -6.23 -6.92
N GLN A 59 12.52 -7.19 -6.00
CA GLN A 59 11.49 -8.21 -6.12
C GLN A 59 10.08 -7.63 -6.17
N VAL A 60 9.77 -6.64 -5.32
CA VAL A 60 8.48 -5.95 -5.33
C VAL A 60 8.30 -5.12 -6.60
N LEU A 61 9.33 -4.40 -7.05
CA LEU A 61 9.29 -3.65 -8.31
C LEU A 61 9.04 -4.54 -9.52
N GLN A 62 9.57 -5.77 -9.56
CA GLN A 62 9.23 -6.71 -10.64
C GLN A 62 7.74 -7.08 -10.63
N ARG A 63 7.14 -7.22 -9.46
CA ARG A 63 5.69 -7.49 -9.33
C ARG A 63 4.86 -6.27 -9.72
N LEU A 64 5.23 -5.06 -9.29
CA LEU A 64 4.57 -3.83 -9.74
C LEU A 64 4.62 -3.70 -11.27
N LYS A 65 5.77 -4.01 -11.87
CA LYS A 65 5.94 -4.01 -13.32
C LYS A 65 5.07 -5.06 -14.01
N ALA A 66 5.01 -6.28 -13.47
CA ALA A 66 4.18 -7.35 -13.99
C ALA A 66 2.68 -7.02 -13.94
N ASN A 67 2.25 -6.21 -12.97
CA ASN A 67 0.88 -5.69 -12.84
C ASN A 67 0.67 -4.34 -13.55
N HIS A 68 1.62 -3.87 -14.35
CA HIS A 68 1.54 -2.60 -15.09
C HIS A 68 1.39 -1.33 -14.24
N PHE A 69 1.78 -1.36 -12.96
CA PHE A 69 1.73 -0.20 -12.08
C PHE A 69 2.95 0.74 -12.22
N ILE A 70 4.07 0.24 -12.75
CA ILE A 70 5.26 1.06 -13.02
C ILE A 70 5.74 0.91 -14.46
N GLU A 71 6.38 1.96 -14.96
CA GLU A 71 7.00 1.95 -16.29
C GLU A 71 8.26 1.08 -16.34
N SER A 72 8.62 0.66 -17.55
CA SER A 72 9.85 -0.07 -17.82
C SER A 72 10.98 0.87 -18.23
N GLY A 73 12.08 0.88 -17.47
CA GLY A 73 13.25 1.68 -17.80
C GLY A 73 14.49 1.19 -17.08
N THR A 74 15.56 0.93 -17.82
CA THR A 74 16.90 0.69 -17.24
C THR A 74 17.51 2.02 -16.81
N HIS A 75 18.08 2.05 -15.59
CA HIS A 75 18.78 3.21 -15.00
C HIS A 75 17.96 4.51 -14.87
N LYS A 76 16.63 4.45 -15.02
CA LYS A 76 15.73 5.60 -14.84
C LYS A 76 15.14 5.62 -13.42
N PRO A 77 14.67 6.78 -12.94
CA PRO A 77 13.78 6.84 -11.80
C PRO A 77 12.60 5.88 -11.96
N ILE A 78 12.10 5.39 -10.84
CA ILE A 78 10.89 4.58 -10.78
C ILE A 78 9.72 5.52 -11.03
N CYS A 79 8.92 5.22 -12.05
CA CYS A 79 7.77 6.03 -12.46
C CYS A 79 6.51 5.17 -12.41
N LEU A 80 5.48 5.67 -11.73
CA LEU A 80 4.15 5.06 -11.77
C LEU A 80 3.50 5.31 -13.15
N THR A 81 2.84 4.29 -13.67
CA THR A 81 1.88 4.44 -14.77
C THR A 81 0.63 5.18 -14.27
N GLU A 82 -0.35 5.43 -15.14
CA GLU A 82 -1.62 6.00 -14.67
C GLU A 82 -2.37 5.06 -13.71
N GLU A 83 -2.36 3.76 -13.98
CA GLU A 83 -2.95 2.76 -13.07
C GLU A 83 -2.21 2.71 -11.73
N GLY A 84 -0.87 2.79 -11.75
CA GLY A 84 -0.09 2.87 -10.50
C GLY A 84 -0.36 4.15 -9.71
N ARG A 85 -0.56 5.28 -10.39
CA ARG A 85 -0.96 6.53 -9.73
C ARG A 85 -2.37 6.44 -9.14
N LYS A 86 -3.29 5.76 -9.83
CA LYS A 86 -4.63 5.51 -9.32
C LYS A 86 -4.58 4.65 -8.06
N LEU A 87 -3.85 3.54 -8.08
CA LEU A 87 -3.63 2.68 -6.92
C LEU A 87 -3.09 3.48 -5.74
N ALA A 88 -2.00 4.22 -5.94
CA ALA A 88 -1.40 5.06 -4.89
C ALA A 88 -2.38 6.08 -4.29
N ARG A 89 -3.23 6.70 -5.11
CA ARG A 89 -4.26 7.65 -4.64
C ARG A 89 -5.35 6.96 -3.82
N GLU A 90 -5.77 5.76 -4.22
CA GLU A 90 -6.78 4.97 -3.51
C GLU A 90 -6.26 4.54 -2.14
N CYS A 91 -5.02 4.05 -2.06
CA CYS A 91 -4.33 3.69 -0.82
C CYS A 91 -4.21 4.88 0.13
N ALA A 92 -3.63 6.00 -0.35
CA ALA A 92 -3.47 7.21 0.44
C ALA A 92 -4.81 7.78 0.96
N ASN A 93 -5.89 7.63 0.19
CA ASN A 93 -7.22 8.02 0.63
C ASN A 93 -7.76 7.11 1.74
N ARG A 94 -7.56 5.79 1.65
CA ARG A 94 -7.95 4.84 2.70
C ARG A 94 -7.17 5.12 3.99
N HIS A 95 -5.84 5.26 3.89
CA HIS A 95 -4.97 5.64 4.99
C HIS A 95 -5.46 6.94 5.65
N GLY A 96 -5.74 7.97 4.85
CA GLY A 96 -6.23 9.26 5.33
C GLY A 96 -7.57 9.17 6.09
N ILE A 97 -8.51 8.33 5.64
CA ILE A 97 -9.78 8.11 6.35
C ILE A 97 -9.52 7.49 7.73
N VAL A 98 -8.67 6.47 7.79
CA VAL A 98 -8.33 5.78 9.05
C VAL A 98 -7.64 6.73 10.01
N LEU A 99 -6.63 7.47 9.55
CA LEU A 99 -5.91 8.46 10.34
C LEU A 99 -6.86 9.52 10.92
N GLN A 100 -7.70 10.12 10.09
CA GLN A 100 -8.64 11.16 10.54
C GLN A 100 -9.68 10.62 11.52
N PHE A 101 -10.11 9.37 11.32
CA PHE A 101 -11.00 8.70 12.26
C PHE A 101 -10.32 8.51 13.63
N LEU A 102 -9.09 7.99 13.67
CA LEU A 102 -8.33 7.78 14.91
C LEU A 102 -8.11 9.11 15.67
N LEU A 103 -7.72 10.16 14.95
CA LEU A 103 -7.60 11.51 15.52
C LEU A 103 -8.93 11.98 16.13
N LYS A 104 -10.04 11.79 15.40
CA LYS A 104 -11.36 12.25 15.83
C LYS A 104 -11.88 11.54 17.08
N ILE A 105 -11.56 10.26 17.26
CA ILE A 105 -11.92 9.52 18.48
C ILE A 105 -10.97 9.82 19.66
N GLY A 106 -9.97 10.69 19.47
CA GLY A 106 -9.09 11.19 20.53
C GLY A 106 -7.74 10.48 20.65
N VAL A 107 -7.35 9.67 19.66
CA VAL A 107 -5.99 9.09 19.62
C VAL A 107 -4.97 10.21 19.38
N SER A 108 -3.83 10.15 20.08
CA SER A 108 -2.77 11.14 19.90
C SER A 108 -2.23 11.12 18.47
N GLU A 109 -1.77 12.25 17.94
CA GLU A 109 -1.30 12.35 16.55
C GLU A 109 -0.21 11.33 16.22
N ASN A 110 0.78 11.18 17.09
CA ASN A 110 1.85 10.20 16.88
C ASN A 110 1.32 8.76 16.83
N THR A 111 0.43 8.39 17.75
CA THR A 111 -0.19 7.05 17.75
C THR A 111 -1.08 6.85 16.53
N ALA A 112 -1.88 7.85 16.17
CA ALA A 112 -2.79 7.76 15.03
C ALA A 112 -2.05 7.57 13.71
N MET A 113 -0.90 8.25 13.51
CA MET A 113 -0.04 8.04 12.34
C MET A 113 0.56 6.64 12.28
N LEU A 114 1.02 6.10 13.41
CA LEU A 114 1.61 4.76 13.46
C LEU A 114 0.55 3.67 13.30
N ASP A 115 -0.63 3.86 13.90
CA ASP A 115 -1.72 2.90 13.89
C ASP A 115 -2.50 2.94 12.57
N SER A 116 -2.53 4.06 11.84
CA SER A 116 -3.18 4.13 10.53
C SER A 116 -2.38 3.39 9.45
N GLU A 117 -1.05 3.35 9.58
CA GLU A 117 -0.16 2.62 8.69
C GLU A 117 -0.37 1.10 8.83
N GLY A 118 -0.82 0.44 7.76
CA GLY A 118 -1.11 -0.99 7.70
C GLY A 118 -2.52 -1.38 8.17
N LEU A 119 -3.20 -0.57 9.00
CA LEU A 119 -4.56 -0.86 9.44
C LEU A 119 -5.58 -0.69 8.31
N GLU A 120 -5.37 0.27 7.42
CA GLU A 120 -6.21 0.51 6.26
C GLU A 120 -6.41 -0.74 5.42
N HIS A 121 -5.38 -1.59 5.29
CA HIS A 121 -5.40 -2.85 4.54
C HIS A 121 -6.31 -3.93 5.13
N HIS A 122 -6.51 -3.90 6.44
CA HIS A 122 -7.28 -4.91 7.17
C HIS A 122 -8.70 -4.46 7.52
N ILE A 123 -9.07 -3.25 7.11
CA ILE A 123 -10.41 -2.69 7.30
C ILE A 123 -11.30 -3.04 6.10
N SER A 124 -12.48 -3.58 6.39
CA SER A 124 -13.49 -3.85 5.37
C SER A 124 -14.01 -2.54 4.73
N ALA A 125 -14.46 -2.59 3.48
CA ALA A 125 -15.03 -1.43 2.81
C ALA A 125 -16.23 -0.81 3.58
N GLU A 126 -17.05 -1.64 4.21
CA GLU A 126 -18.16 -1.19 5.06
C GLU A 126 -17.67 -0.41 6.27
N THR A 127 -16.68 -0.94 6.98
CA THR A 127 -16.07 -0.27 8.14
C THR A 127 -15.43 1.06 7.74
N LEU A 128 -14.71 1.09 6.62
CA LEU A 128 -14.07 2.30 6.11
C LEU A 128 -15.10 3.39 5.77
N GLU A 129 -16.22 3.01 5.14
CA GLU A 129 -17.30 3.96 4.82
C GLU A 129 -17.98 4.48 6.08
N CYS A 130 -18.17 3.64 7.11
CA CYS A 130 -18.65 4.07 8.42
C CYS A 130 -17.69 5.09 9.08
N MET A 131 -16.38 4.83 9.05
CA MET A 131 -15.35 5.77 9.55
C MET A 131 -15.40 7.10 8.80
N LYS A 132 -15.50 7.05 7.47
CA LYS A 132 -15.61 8.21 6.59
C LYS A 132 -16.86 9.05 6.89
N ASN A 133 -18.00 8.39 7.13
CA ASN A 133 -19.22 9.09 7.52
C ASN A 133 -19.09 9.71 8.92
N PHE A 134 -18.48 9.00 9.86
CA PHE A 134 -18.22 9.51 11.21
C PHE A 134 -17.36 10.77 11.20
N ILE A 135 -16.29 10.82 10.38
CA ILE A 135 -15.44 12.02 10.27
C ILE A 135 -16.17 13.22 9.64
N ALA A 136 -17.12 12.99 8.73
CA ALA A 136 -17.87 14.03 8.02
C ALA A 136 -18.94 14.74 8.87
N VAL A 137 -19.47 14.08 9.91
CA VAL A 137 -20.47 14.66 10.81
C VAL A 137 -19.82 15.68 11.76
N GLN A 138 -20.29 16.92 11.79
CA GLN A 138 -19.87 17.93 12.76
C GLN A 138 -20.57 17.75 14.10
#